data_AF-A0A7K4TSX6-F1
#
_entry.id   AF-A0A7K4TSX6-F1
#
_cell.length_a   1.000
_cell.length_b   1.000
_cell.length_c   1.000
_cell.angle_alpha   90.00
_cell.angle_beta   90.00
_cell.angle_gamma   90.00
#
_symmetry.space_group_name_H-M   'P 1'
#
loop_
_entity.id
_entity.type
_entity.pdbx_description
1 polymer ?
#
loop_
_entity_poly.entity_id
_entity_poly.type
_entity_poly.pdbx_seq_one_letter_code
_entity_poly.pdbx_strand_id
1 'polypeptide(L)'
;LQLHHSGRYRCRGWVDSEISRGWKESAPMTATVHGVPVSGVSLSAQPPGGQVALGDRLVLSCAVAVGTGPLSFTWHRVGSGAPLGTGPHLELQHVGDNDSGHYQCRAS
;
A
#
# COMPACT_ATOMS: atom_id res chain seq x y z
N LEU A 1 7.35 3.23 -7.63
CA LEU A 1 7.11 2.49 -8.89
C LEU A 1 6.19 3.34 -9.77
N GLN A 2 6.55 3.60 -11.04
CA GLN A 2 5.78 4.46 -11.94
C GLN A 2 5.01 3.58 -12.95
N LEU A 3 3.71 3.39 -12.73
CA LEU A 3 2.82 2.63 -13.61
C LEU A 3 2.81 3.15 -15.06
N HIS A 4 3.17 4.42 -15.24
CA HIS A 4 3.29 5.08 -16.54
C HIS A 4 4.50 4.64 -17.38
N HIS A 5 5.38 3.79 -16.84
CA HIS A 5 6.46 3.16 -17.64
C HIS A 5 5.94 2.06 -18.56
N SER A 6 4.64 1.77 -18.55
CA SER A 6 4.02 0.92 -19.56
C SER A 6 4.11 1.60 -20.92
N GLY A 7 4.66 0.92 -21.92
CA GLY A 7 4.90 1.52 -23.22
C GLY A 7 5.47 0.57 -24.25
N ARG A 8 5.56 1.05 -25.50
CA ARG A 8 6.17 0.33 -26.61
C ARG A 8 7.56 0.88 -26.85
N TYR A 9 8.57 0.02 -26.70
CA TYR A 9 9.98 0.36 -26.76
C TYR A 9 10.65 -0.27 -27.98
N ARG A 10 11.66 0.41 -28.51
CA ARG A 10 12.55 -0.09 -29.57
C ARG A 10 13.98 0.26 -29.20
N CYS A 11 14.90 -0.65 -29.48
CA CYS A 11 16.32 -0.34 -29.46
C CYS A 11 16.72 0.25 -30.81
N ARG A 12 17.52 1.33 -30.80
CA ARG A 12 18.11 1.91 -32.00
C ARG A 12 19.64 1.88 -31.88
N GLY A 13 20.30 1.36 -32.91
CA GLY A 13 21.76 1.32 -33.03
C GLY A 13 22.21 2.06 -34.28
N TRP A 14 23.29 2.83 -34.16
CA TRP A 14 23.93 3.44 -35.32
C TRP A 14 24.88 2.43 -35.95
N VAL A 15 24.78 2.23 -37.26
CA VAL A 15 25.72 1.43 -38.04
C VAL A 15 26.55 2.38 -38.89
N ASP A 16 27.86 2.25 -38.81
CA ASP A 16 28.82 2.98 -39.65
C ASP A 16 29.77 1.97 -40.30
N SER A 17 29.48 1.62 -41.55
CA SER A 17 30.26 0.68 -42.36
C SER A 17 30.25 1.13 -43.81
N GLU A 18 31.22 0.64 -44.61
CA GLU A 18 31.32 0.97 -46.03
C GLU A 18 30.08 0.57 -46.84
N ILE A 19 29.34 -0.44 -46.38
CA ILE A 19 28.18 -1.01 -47.08
C ILE A 19 26.86 -0.40 -46.60
N SER A 20 26.80 0.02 -45.33
CA SER A 20 25.60 0.66 -44.78
C SER A 20 25.94 1.65 -43.68
N ARG A 21 25.33 2.83 -43.77
CA ARG A 21 25.45 3.91 -42.79
C ARG A 21 24.06 4.41 -42.41
N GLY A 22 23.70 4.33 -41.13
CA GLY A 22 22.39 4.78 -40.66
C GLY A 22 21.90 4.10 -39.39
N TRP A 23 20.76 4.56 -38.89
CA TRP A 23 20.08 3.95 -37.75
C TRP A 23 19.41 2.64 -38.16
N LYS A 24 19.60 1.61 -37.35
CA LYS A 24 18.84 0.36 -37.40
C LYS A 24 18.02 0.22 -36.13
N GLU A 25 16.80 -0.24 -36.26
CA GLU A 25 15.87 -0.42 -35.14
C GLU A 25 15.54 -1.89 -34.96
N SER A 26 15.37 -2.29 -33.70
CA SER A 26 14.84 -3.61 -33.37
C SER A 26 13.35 -3.71 -33.70
N ALA A 27 12.85 -4.95 -33.71
CA ALA A 27 11.42 -5.18 -33.52
C ALA A 27 10.95 -4.49 -32.21
N PRO A 28 9.71 -3.99 -32.17
CA PRO A 28 9.19 -3.31 -31.00
C PRO A 28 8.82 -4.31 -29.91
N MET A 29 9.07 -3.94 -28.66
CA MET A 29 8.65 -4.66 -27.47
C MET A 29 7.65 -3.83 -26.67
N THR A 30 6.55 -4.44 -26.23
CA THR A 30 5.62 -3.79 -25.30
C THR A 30 5.99 -4.20 -23.88
N ALA A 31 6.26 -3.23 -23.02
CA ALA A 31 6.40 -3.43 -21.59
C ALA A 31 5.12 -2.98 -20.89
N THR A 32 4.57 -3.83 -20.02
CA THR A 32 3.38 -3.50 -19.20
C THR A 32 3.76 -3.56 -17.73
N VAL A 33 3.42 -2.50 -17.00
CA VAL A 33 3.64 -2.37 -15.56
C VAL A 33 2.27 -2.38 -14.89
N HIS A 34 2.03 -3.38 -14.05
CA HIS A 34 0.78 -3.52 -13.32
C HIS A 34 1.00 -3.27 -11.82
N GLY A 35 0.00 -2.69 -11.17
CA GLY A 35 -0.03 -2.58 -9.71
C GLY A 35 -0.39 -3.92 -9.09
N VAL A 36 0.27 -4.29 -8.00
CA VAL A 36 -0.13 -5.45 -7.20
C VAL A 36 -1.26 -5.01 -6.25
N PRO A 37 -2.44 -5.64 -6.29
CA PRO A 37 -3.54 -5.29 -5.42
C PRO A 37 -3.19 -5.52 -3.95
N VAL A 38 -3.80 -4.72 -3.08
CA VAL A 38 -3.64 -4.85 -1.62
C VAL A 38 -4.17 -6.20 -1.17
N SER A 39 -3.35 -6.97 -0.44
CA SER A 39 -3.74 -8.24 0.15
C SER A 39 -2.96 -8.52 1.44
N GLY A 40 -3.50 -9.41 2.28
CA GLY A 40 -2.91 -9.73 3.58
C GLY A 40 -2.94 -8.56 4.57
N VAL A 41 -4.07 -7.83 4.61
CA VAL A 41 -4.28 -6.79 5.62
C VAL A 41 -4.42 -7.46 6.98
N SER A 42 -3.60 -7.06 7.94
CA SER A 42 -3.58 -7.62 9.29
C SER A 42 -3.60 -6.51 10.34
N LEU A 43 -4.17 -6.83 11.50
CA LEU A 43 -4.29 -5.92 12.63
C LEU A 43 -3.55 -6.51 13.83
N SER A 44 -2.81 -5.66 14.52
CA SER A 44 -2.15 -5.99 15.79
C SER A 44 -2.39 -4.88 16.81
N ALA A 45 -2.21 -5.20 18.09
CA ALA A 45 -2.42 -4.29 19.20
C ALA A 45 -1.20 -4.29 20.12
N GLN A 46 -0.93 -3.14 20.73
CA GLN A 46 0.05 -2.98 21.81
C GLN A 46 -0.66 -2.35 23.02
N PRO A 47 -0.70 -3.03 24.18
CA PRO A 47 -0.13 -4.36 24.45
C PRO A 47 -0.79 -5.50 23.65
N PRO A 48 -0.08 -6.63 23.46
CA PRO A 48 -0.60 -7.78 22.73
C PRO A 48 -1.92 -8.27 23.34
N GLY A 49 -2.87 -8.63 22.48
CA GLY A 49 -4.22 -9.03 22.89
C GLY A 49 -5.20 -7.87 23.06
N GLY A 50 -4.72 -6.61 23.08
CA GLY A 50 -5.58 -5.43 23.12
C GLY A 50 -6.38 -5.26 24.43
N GLN A 51 -5.98 -5.96 25.49
CA GLN A 51 -6.54 -5.79 26.82
C GLN A 51 -5.70 -4.76 27.59
N VAL A 52 -6.35 -3.68 28.01
CA VAL A 52 -5.72 -2.55 28.71
C VAL A 52 -6.64 -2.10 29.86
N ALA A 53 -6.08 -1.48 30.90
CA ALA A 53 -6.89 -0.90 31.96
C ALA A 53 -7.48 0.46 31.54
N LEU A 54 -8.48 0.94 32.27
CA LEU A 54 -9.04 2.27 32.03
C LEU A 54 -7.97 3.36 32.21
N GLY A 55 -7.94 4.31 31.28
CA GLY A 55 -6.99 5.41 31.25
C GLY A 55 -5.62 5.07 30.64
N ASP A 56 -5.35 3.79 30.38
CA ASP A 56 -4.12 3.34 29.71
C ASP A 56 -4.14 3.66 28.22
N ARG A 57 -2.95 3.58 27.62
CA ARG A 57 -2.71 3.76 26.20
C ARG A 57 -2.88 2.43 25.45
N LEU A 58 -3.64 2.46 24.35
CA LEU A 58 -3.76 1.36 23.38
C LEU A 58 -3.31 1.84 22.00
N VAL A 59 -2.40 1.10 21.37
CA VAL A 59 -1.99 1.36 19.98
C VAL A 59 -2.42 0.18 19.12
N LEU A 60 -3.25 0.46 18.12
CA LEU A 60 -3.61 -0.49 17.08
C LEU A 60 -2.76 -0.22 15.84
N SER A 61 -2.25 -1.26 15.22
CA SER A 61 -1.40 -1.17 14.03
C SER A 61 -1.99 -2.01 12.91
N CYS A 62 -2.00 -1.45 11.71
CA CYS A 62 -2.45 -2.11 10.50
C CYS A 62 -1.30 -2.30 9.53
N ALA A 63 -1.09 -3.55 9.10
CA ALA A 63 -0.03 -3.91 8.16
C ALA A 63 -0.63 -4.53 6.89
N VAL A 64 0.03 -4.29 5.77
CA VAL A 64 -0.30 -4.86 4.46
C VAL A 64 0.86 -5.74 4.02
N ALA A 65 0.61 -7.03 3.80
CA ALA A 65 1.65 -7.95 3.34
C ALA A 65 2.08 -7.65 1.89
N VAL A 66 1.12 -7.32 1.03
CA VAL A 66 1.35 -7.08 -0.40
C VAL A 66 0.50 -5.91 -0.88
N GLY A 67 1.11 -4.98 -1.61
CA GLY A 67 0.42 -3.85 -2.25
C GLY A 67 1.41 -2.97 -3.00
N THR A 68 0.95 -2.25 -4.03
CA THR A 68 1.79 -1.32 -4.80
C THR A 68 1.27 0.10 -4.71
N GLY A 69 2.17 1.05 -4.47
CA GLY A 69 1.85 2.49 -4.42
C GLY A 69 1.71 3.02 -2.98
N PRO A 70 1.36 4.30 -2.83
CA PRO A 70 1.04 4.87 -1.53
C PRO A 70 -0.26 4.25 -1.02
N LEU A 71 -0.18 3.54 0.11
CA LEU A 71 -1.33 2.92 0.76
C LEU A 71 -2.05 3.94 1.63
N SER A 72 -3.37 3.97 1.52
CA SER A 72 -4.24 4.72 2.42
C SER A 72 -4.84 3.77 3.45
N PHE A 73 -4.99 4.25 4.68
CA PHE A 73 -5.52 3.46 5.79
C PHE A 73 -6.66 4.21 6.46
N THR A 74 -7.73 3.49 6.79
CA THR A 74 -8.87 4.03 7.52
C THR A 74 -9.26 3.07 8.64
N TRP A 75 -9.46 3.63 9.83
CA TRP A 75 -9.86 2.89 11.02
C TRP A 75 -11.35 3.06 11.30
N HIS A 76 -12.00 1.98 11.67
CA HIS A 76 -13.41 1.96 12.03
C HIS A 76 -13.64 1.08 13.25
N ARG A 77 -14.65 1.42 14.04
CA ARG A 77 -15.25 0.44 14.96
C ARG A 77 -16.30 -0.37 14.23
N VAL A 78 -16.32 -1.68 14.44
CA VAL A 78 -17.36 -2.55 13.86
C VAL A 78 -18.74 -2.09 14.33
N GLY A 79 -19.66 -1.91 13.39
CA GLY A 79 -21.00 -1.36 13.66
C GLY A 79 -21.08 0.17 13.69
N SER A 80 -19.93 0.88 13.66
CA SER A 80 -19.90 2.33 13.45
C SER A 80 -19.68 2.66 11.96
N GLY A 81 -20.41 3.64 11.44
CA GLY A 81 -20.20 4.13 10.07
C GLY A 81 -19.10 5.17 9.95
N ALA A 82 -18.73 5.82 11.05
CA ALA A 82 -17.76 6.91 11.06
C ALA A 82 -16.31 6.38 11.11
N PRO A 83 -15.37 6.99 10.38
CA PRO A 83 -13.96 6.71 10.55
C PRO A 83 -13.45 7.26 11.89
N LEU A 84 -12.61 6.49 12.57
CA LEU A 84 -11.95 6.87 13.81
C LEU A 84 -10.62 7.61 13.55
N GLY A 85 -10.01 7.37 12.40
CA GLY A 85 -8.71 7.95 12.05
C GLY A 85 -8.15 7.35 10.78
N THR A 86 -7.01 7.90 10.35
CA THR A 86 -6.28 7.49 9.15
C THR A 86 -4.82 7.18 9.48
N GLY A 87 -4.16 6.44 8.59
CA GLY A 87 -2.76 6.05 8.75
C GLY A 87 -2.56 4.65 9.34
N PRO A 88 -1.32 4.15 9.34
CA PRO A 88 -1.02 2.76 9.70
C PRO A 88 -1.23 2.45 11.19
N HIS A 89 -1.37 3.47 12.03
CA HIS A 89 -1.57 3.34 13.46
C HIS A 89 -2.80 4.13 13.91
N LEU A 90 -3.57 3.57 14.85
CA LEU A 90 -4.58 4.27 15.62
C LEU A 90 -4.17 4.23 17.08
N GLU A 91 -4.13 5.39 17.71
CA GLU A 91 -3.68 5.54 19.09
C GLU A 91 -4.82 6.08 19.96
N LEU A 92 -5.15 5.34 21.01
CA LEU A 92 -6.07 5.75 22.06
C LEU A 92 -5.22 6.04 23.31
N GLN A 93 -5.07 7.32 23.66
CA GLN A 93 -4.20 7.73 24.77
C GLN A 93 -4.77 7.38 26.15
N HIS A 94 -6.09 7.49 26.29
CA HIS A 94 -6.82 7.26 27.54
C HIS A 94 -8.06 6.42 27.26
N VAL A 95 -7.90 5.11 27.29
CA VAL A 95 -8.98 4.17 26.97
C VAL A 95 -10.09 4.25 28.02
N GLY A 96 -11.33 4.49 27.57
CA GLY A 96 -12.53 4.45 28.40
C GLY A 96 -13.41 3.22 28.13
N ASP A 97 -14.49 3.05 28.90
CA ASP A 97 -15.46 1.96 28.68
C ASP A 97 -16.08 2.02 27.28
N ASN A 98 -16.31 3.24 26.79
CA ASN A 98 -16.80 3.52 25.44
C ASN A 98 -15.77 3.25 24.35
N ASP A 99 -14.55 2.84 24.67
CA ASP A 99 -13.53 2.37 23.72
C ASP A 99 -13.52 0.85 23.53
N SER A 100 -14.30 0.12 24.33
CA SER A 100 -14.44 -1.32 24.13
C SER A 100 -15.12 -1.67 22.80
N GLY A 101 -14.67 -2.76 22.17
CA GLY A 101 -15.31 -3.31 20.98
C GLY A 101 -14.33 -3.85 19.95
N HIS A 102 -14.87 -4.20 18.79
CA HIS A 102 -14.08 -4.70 17.67
C HIS A 102 -13.68 -3.56 16.74
N TYR A 103 -12.41 -3.55 16.36
CA TYR A 103 -11.83 -2.57 15.45
C TYR A 103 -11.53 -3.22 14.11
N GLN A 104 -11.70 -2.47 13.03
CA GLN A 104 -11.33 -2.87 11.69
C GLN A 104 -10.47 -1.79 11.04
N CYS A 105 -9.38 -2.22 10.42
CA CYS A 105 -8.60 -1.41 9.49
C CYS A 105 -9.00 -1.75 8.05
N ARG A 106 -9.08 -0.73 7.19
CA ARG A 106 -9.15 -0.88 5.73
C ARG A 106 -7.90 -0.24 5.12
N ALA A 107 -7.31 -0.94 4.15
CA ALA A 107 -6.18 -0.44 3.37
C ALA A 107 -6.54 -0.43 1.88
N SER A 108 -6.16 0.63 1.15
CA SER A 108 -6.45 0.83 -0.28
C SER A 108 -5.32 1.51 -1.01
#